data_AF-A0AA35XIC2-F1
#
_entry.id   AF-A0AA35XIC2-F1
#
_cell.length_a   1.000
_cell.length_b   1.000
_cell.length_c   1.000
_cell.angle_alpha   90.00
_cell.angle_beta   90.00
_cell.angle_gamma   90.00
#
_symmetry.space_group_name_H-M   'P 1'
#
loop_
_entity.id
_entity.type
_entity.pdbx_description
1 polymer ?
#
loop_
_entity_poly.entity_id
_entity_poly.type
_entity_poly.pdbx_seq_one_letter_code
_entity_poly.pdbx_strand_id
1 'polypeptide(L)'
;MGIPIFAIVDTDTNPDLVSHPIPGNDDAVRSIRLVTGRLASAILEGKAEREALMEEQRALAEAAAQAEADALAAEAGETGEEMSDEEAEHVALASMPLDDLAQMMEQASRGDGEAEGSEA
;
A
#
# COMPACT_ATOMS: atom_id res chain seq x y z
N MET A 1 21.38 16.55 -7.54
CA MET A 1 21.36 15.24 -6.84
C MET A 1 21.17 15.53 -5.35
N GLY A 2 20.01 15.20 -4.77
CA GLY A 2 19.61 15.58 -3.39
C GLY A 2 19.59 14.39 -2.43
N ILE A 3 20.53 13.46 -2.58
CA ILE A 3 20.60 12.25 -1.76
C ILE A 3 21.35 12.60 -0.47
N PRO A 4 20.79 12.32 0.72
CA PRO A 4 21.48 12.56 1.99
C PRO A 4 22.69 11.62 2.11
N ILE A 5 23.86 12.19 2.38
CA ILE A 5 25.12 11.45 2.48
C ILE A 5 25.48 11.26 3.96
N PHE A 6 25.72 10.01 4.34
CA PHE A 6 26.24 9.62 5.65
C PHE A 6 27.64 9.04 5.44
N ALA A 7 28.64 9.56 6.16
CA ALA A 7 30.02 9.09 6.03
C ALA A 7 30.78 9.19 7.37
N ILE A 8 31.75 8.30 7.55
CA ILE A 8 32.73 8.38 8.64
C ILE A 8 33.79 9.40 8.21
N VAL A 9 34.12 10.33 9.09
CA VAL A 9 35.10 11.40 8.84
C VAL A 9 36.23 11.28 9.86
N ASP A 10 37.45 11.06 9.39
CA ASP A 10 38.70 11.13 10.17
C ASP A 10 39.44 12.46 9.91
N THR A 11 40.61 12.63 10.52
CA THR A 11 41.43 13.86 10.52
C THR A 11 41.85 14.37 9.14
N ASP A 12 41.81 13.54 8.11
CA ASP A 12 42.20 13.86 6.74
C ASP A 12 41.00 14.02 5.77
N THR A 13 39.77 13.85 6.27
CA THR A 13 38.55 13.93 5.45
C THR A 13 37.81 15.25 5.67
N ASN A 14 37.34 15.87 4.59
CA ASN A 14 36.58 17.13 4.66
C ASN A 14 35.09 16.87 5.02
N PRO A 15 34.60 17.33 6.19
CA PRO A 15 33.21 17.11 6.62
C PRO A 15 32.17 17.92 5.83
N ASP A 16 32.55 19.00 5.14
CA ASP A 16 31.61 19.88 4.43
C ASP A 16 30.95 19.21 3.20
N LEU A 17 31.49 18.07 2.75
CA LEU A 17 30.98 17.29 1.63
C LEU A 17 29.87 16.31 2.06
N VAL A 18 29.62 16.16 3.35
CA VAL A 18 28.77 15.12 3.92
C VAL A 18 27.59 15.77 4.65
N SER A 19 26.38 15.29 4.38
CA SER A 19 25.17 15.82 5.04
C SER A 19 25.11 15.45 6.52
N HIS A 20 25.57 14.25 6.85
CA HIS A 20 25.60 13.71 8.21
C HIS A 20 26.98 13.06 8.50
N PRO A 21 27.98 13.86 8.90
CA PRO A 21 29.30 13.35 9.21
C PRO A 21 29.33 12.62 10.56
N ILE A 22 29.94 11.44 10.59
CA ILE A 22 30.18 10.64 11.80
C ILE A 22 31.67 10.72 12.13
N PRO A 23 32.10 11.42 13.19
CA PRO A 23 33.51 11.51 13.53
C PRO A 23 34.02 10.13 13.97
N GLY A 24 35.10 9.66 13.37
CA GLY A 24 35.68 8.36 13.71
C GLY A 24 36.84 7.98 12.81
N ASN A 25 37.57 6.96 13.24
CA ASN A 25 38.68 6.41 12.47
C ASN A 25 38.12 5.47 11.39
N ASP A 26 38.36 5.79 10.11
CA ASP A 26 37.95 5.01 8.95
C ASP A 26 39.02 4.01 8.48
N ASP A 27 40.29 4.21 8.83
CA ASP A 27 41.37 3.25 8.59
C ASP A 27 41.19 1.91 9.33
N ALA A 28 40.59 1.96 10.53
CA ALA A 28 40.49 0.81 11.41
C ALA A 28 39.27 -0.06 11.07
N VAL A 29 39.52 -1.28 10.60
CA VAL A 29 38.47 -2.28 10.34
C VAL A 29 37.54 -2.53 11.54
N ARG A 30 38.07 -2.44 12.77
CA ARG A 30 37.27 -2.58 14.00
C ARG A 30 36.29 -1.42 14.17
N SER A 31 36.72 -0.20 13.87
CA SER A 31 35.91 1.01 13.94
C SER A 31 34.79 0.96 12.91
N ILE A 32 35.11 0.66 11.64
CA ILE A 32 34.12 0.51 10.57
C ILE A 32 33.07 -0.55 10.94
N ARG A 33 33.50 -1.73 11.42
CA ARG A 33 32.57 -2.81 11.82
C ARG A 33 31.65 -2.40 12.96
N LEU A 34 32.15 -1.62 13.93
CA LEU A 34 31.34 -1.13 15.04
C LEU A 34 30.26 -0.16 14.55
N VAL A 35 30.65 0.82 13.72
CA VAL A 35 29.72 1.84 13.20
C VAL A 35 28.68 1.21 12.28
N THR A 36 29.13 0.43 11.29
CA THR A 36 28.24 -0.24 10.33
C THR A 36 27.33 -1.26 11.01
N GLY A 37 27.81 -1.99 12.02
CA GLY A 37 27.00 -2.92 12.80
C GLY A 37 25.88 -2.22 13.57
N ARG A 38 26.20 -1.11 14.26
CA ARG A 38 25.19 -0.29 14.96
C ARG A 38 24.16 0.30 13.99
N LEU A 39 24.62 0.81 12.84
CA LEU A 39 23.75 1.35 11.82
C LEU A 39 22.82 0.26 11.25
N ALA A 40 23.33 -0.93 10.99
CA ALA A 40 22.52 -2.05 10.51
C ALA A 40 21.44 -2.45 11.52
N SER A 41 21.77 -2.55 12.82
CA SER A 41 20.80 -2.82 13.86
C SER A 41 19.70 -1.75 13.93
N ALA A 42 20.08 -0.46 13.90
CA ALA A 42 19.12 0.64 13.92
C ALA A 42 18.20 0.66 12.68
N ILE A 43 18.72 0.30 11.50
CA ILE A 43 17.90 0.19 10.28
C ILE A 43 16.89 -0.95 10.39
N LEU A 44 17.28 -2.08 10.97
CA LEU A 44 16.36 -3.22 11.16
C LEU A 44 15.24 -2.88 12.14
N GLU A 45 15.58 -2.23 13.25
CA GLU A 45 14.61 -1.75 14.25
C GLU A 45 13.66 -0.72 13.63
N GLY A 46 14.20 0.31 12.96
CA GLY A 46 13.38 1.34 12.30
C GLY A 46 12.52 0.80 11.15
N LYS A 47 12.93 -0.27 10.47
CA LYS A 47 12.08 -0.96 9.48
C LYS A 47 10.90 -1.65 10.14
N ALA A 48 11.14 -2.41 11.21
CA ALA A 48 10.09 -3.11 11.94
C ALA A 48 9.08 -2.12 12.55
N GLU A 49 9.56 -1.03 13.15
CA GLU A 49 8.70 0.04 13.67
C GLU A 49 7.87 0.70 12.55
N ARG A 50 8.50 0.97 11.40
CA ARG A 50 7.78 1.57 10.27
C ARG A 50 6.70 0.65 9.71
N GLU A 51 6.96 -0.65 9.61
CA GLU A 51 5.97 -1.63 9.18
C GLU A 51 4.79 -1.68 10.14
N ALA A 52 5.04 -1.75 11.45
CA ALA A 52 4.00 -1.73 12.48
C ALA A 52 3.14 -0.46 12.41
N LEU A 53 3.77 0.72 12.28
CA LEU A 53 3.04 1.99 12.14
C LEU A 53 2.22 2.05 10.85
N MET A 54 2.72 1.52 9.74
CA MET A 54 1.97 1.47 8.48
C MET A 54 0.75 0.55 8.58
N GLU A 55 0.88 -0.59 9.27
CA GLU A 55 -0.22 -1.52 9.48
C GLU A 55 -1.30 -0.91 10.38
N GLU A 56 -0.90 -0.24 11.47
CA GLU A 56 -1.82 0.51 12.34
C GLU A 56 -2.54 1.64 11.58
N GLN A 57 -1.81 2.42 10.79
CA GLN A 57 -2.39 3.48 9.96
C GLN A 57 -3.37 2.93 8.92
N ARG A 58 -3.05 1.79 8.31
CA ARG A 58 -3.94 1.13 7.33
C ARG A 58 -5.21 0.63 8.01
N ALA A 59 -5.10 0.00 9.18
CA ALA A 59 -6.26 -0.47 9.93
C ALA A 59 -7.18 0.69 10.35
N LEU A 60 -6.60 1.82 10.78
CA LEU A 60 -7.37 3.03 11.07
C LEU A 60 -8.05 3.60 9.81
N ALA A 61 -7.35 3.62 8.67
CA ALA A 61 -7.90 4.11 7.42
C ALA A 61 -9.05 3.24 6.90
N GLU A 62 -8.92 1.91 6.99
CA GLU A 62 -9.98 0.97 6.63
C GLU A 62 -11.19 1.10 7.57
N ALA A 63 -10.97 1.25 8.88
CA ALA A 63 -12.05 1.49 9.84
C ALA A 63 -12.77 2.82 9.59
N ALA A 64 -12.03 3.88 9.24
CA ALA A 64 -12.61 5.18 8.89
C ALA A 64 -13.43 5.10 7.59
N ALA A 65 -12.91 4.42 6.56
CA ALA A 65 -13.61 4.22 5.29
C ALA A 65 -14.89 3.39 5.47
N GLN A 66 -14.86 2.35 6.30
CA GLN A 66 -16.05 1.55 6.60
C GLN A 66 -17.09 2.37 7.38
N ALA A 67 -16.67 3.17 8.37
CA ALA A 67 -17.58 4.04 9.12
C ALA A 67 -18.22 5.11 8.22
N GLU A 68 -17.49 5.62 7.24
CA GLU A 68 -18.01 6.55 6.24
C GLU A 68 -19.00 5.89 5.29
N ALA A 69 -18.71 4.66 4.83
CA ALA A 69 -19.63 3.87 4.01
C ALA A 69 -20.92 3.51 4.76
N ASP A 70 -20.81 3.10 6.03
CA ASP A 70 -21.96 2.77 6.87
C ASP A 70 -22.81 4.02 7.17
N ALA A 71 -22.21 5.19 7.35
CA ALA A 71 -22.92 6.46 7.51
C ALA A 71 -23.65 6.88 6.24
N LEU A 72 -23.02 6.71 5.06
CA LEU A 72 -23.64 7.02 3.77
C LEU A 72 -24.81 6.06 3.46
N ALA A 73 -24.66 4.77 3.80
CA ALA A 73 -25.74 3.78 3.68
C ALA A 73 -26.91 4.09 4.63
N ALA A 74 -26.64 4.61 5.83
CA ALA A 74 -27.68 5.04 6.76
C ALA A 74 -28.46 6.26 6.25
N GLU A 75 -27.79 7.24 5.62
CA GLU A 75 -28.49 8.38 5.01
C GLU A 75 -29.27 7.98 3.74
N ALA A 76 -28.74 7.08 2.91
CA ALA A 76 -29.47 6.56 1.74
C ALA A 76 -30.71 5.74 2.13
N GLY A 77 -30.70 5.12 3.32
CA GLY A 77 -31.84 4.40 3.88
C GLY A 77 -33.01 5.28 4.31
N GLU A 78 -32.83 6.60 4.47
CA GLU A 78 -33.92 7.54 4.77
C GLU A 78 -34.57 8.15 3.51
N THR A 79 -33.97 7.98 2.32
CA THR A 79 -34.53 8.49 1.06
C THR A 79 -34.70 7.38 0.03
N GLY A 80 -35.85 6.68 0.03
CA GLY A 80 -36.25 5.86 -1.12
C GLY A 80 -37.12 4.65 -0.81
N GLU A 81 -38.34 4.85 -0.31
CA GLU A 81 -39.43 3.97 -0.72
C GLU A 81 -39.71 4.23 -2.21
N GLU A 82 -39.62 3.15 -3.00
CA GLU A 82 -39.89 3.01 -4.45
C GLU A 82 -38.79 3.47 -5.43
N MET A 83 -37.86 2.55 -5.78
CA MET A 83 -37.17 2.55 -7.07
C MET A 83 -37.58 1.32 -7.87
N SER A 84 -37.87 1.51 -9.16
CA SER A 84 -38.25 0.45 -10.09
C SER A 84 -37.08 -0.50 -10.41
N ASP A 85 -37.41 -1.76 -10.70
CA ASP A 85 -36.47 -2.88 -10.89
C ASP A 85 -35.30 -2.60 -11.87
N GLU A 86 -35.48 -1.71 -12.86
CA GLU A 86 -34.43 -1.35 -13.83
C GLU A 86 -33.31 -0.47 -13.22
N GLU A 87 -33.63 0.37 -12.23
CA GLU A 87 -32.65 1.27 -11.59
C GLU A 87 -31.85 0.52 -10.52
N ALA A 88 -32.45 -0.51 -9.89
CA ALA A 88 -31.77 -1.38 -8.94
C ALA A 88 -30.63 -2.18 -9.60
N GLU A 89 -30.82 -2.62 -10.85
CA GLU A 89 -29.79 -3.33 -11.61
C GLU A 89 -28.60 -2.42 -11.97
N HIS A 90 -28.88 -1.16 -12.32
CA HIS A 90 -27.84 -0.18 -12.68
C HIS A 90 -27.06 0.32 -11.45
N VAL A 91 -27.71 0.43 -10.28
CA VAL A 91 -27.05 0.75 -9.01
C VAL A 91 -26.22 -0.44 -8.51
N ALA A 92 -26.70 -1.67 -8.68
CA ALA A 92 -25.93 -2.88 -8.36
C ALA A 92 -24.67 -2.99 -9.22
N LEU A 93 -24.76 -2.69 -10.52
CA LEU A 93 -23.59 -2.72 -11.43
C LEU A 93 -22.56 -1.61 -11.12
N ALA A 94 -23.03 -0.44 -10.68
CA ALA A 94 -22.18 0.71 -10.35
C ALA A 94 -21.49 0.60 -8.99
N SER A 95 -22.03 -0.21 -8.08
CA SER A 95 -21.51 -0.41 -6.72
C SER A 95 -20.62 -1.66 -6.58
N MET A 96 -20.47 -2.44 -7.64
CA MET A 96 -19.58 -3.61 -7.66
C MET A 96 -18.10 -3.22 -7.66
N PRO A 97 -17.24 -3.96 -6.93
CA PRO A 97 -15.79 -3.82 -7.04
C PRO A 97 -15.32 -4.04 -8.49
N LEU A 98 -14.37 -3.22 -8.97
CA LEU A 98 -13.83 -3.34 -10.33
C LEU A 98 -13.28 -4.74 -10.65
N ASP A 99 -12.82 -5.47 -9.62
CA ASP A 99 -12.32 -6.84 -9.75
C ASP A 99 -13.40 -7.86 -10.12
N ASP A 100 -14.65 -7.65 -9.70
CA ASP A 100 -15.77 -8.54 -10.03
C ASP A 100 -16.33 -8.25 -11.43
N LEU A 101 -16.34 -6.98 -11.83
CA LEU A 101 -16.77 -6.54 -13.15
C LEU A 101 -15.82 -7.06 -14.25
N ALA A 102 -14.51 -7.12 -13.96
CA ALA A 102 -13.51 -7.75 -14.81
C ALA A 102 -13.72 -9.27 -14.95
N GLN A 103 -14.06 -9.96 -13.86
CA GLN A 103 -14.33 -11.40 -13.87
C GLN A 103 -15.59 -11.77 -14.67
N MET A 104 -16.65 -10.95 -14.60
CA MET A 104 -17.87 -11.15 -15.39
C MET A 104 -17.63 -10.97 -16.89
N MET A 105 -16.86 -9.96 -17.29
CA MET A 105 -16.47 -9.77 -18.69
C MET A 105 -15.60 -10.93 -19.22
N GLU A 106 -14.70 -11.46 -18.40
CA GLU A 106 -13.86 -12.59 -18.78
C GLU A 106 -14.66 -13.90 -18.94
N GLN A 107 -15.65 -14.13 -18.07
CA GLN A 107 -16.56 -15.28 -18.16
C GLN A 107 -17.52 -15.17 -19.36
N ALA A 108 -18.04 -13.97 -19.64
CA ALA A 108 -18.89 -13.74 -20.82
C ALA A 108 -18.14 -14.01 -22.13
N SER A 109 -16.84 -13.71 -22.20
CA SER A 109 -16.02 -14.01 -23.39
C SER A 109 -15.73 -15.51 -23.59
N ARG A 110 -15.90 -16.34 -22.54
CA ARG A 110 -15.72 -17.80 -22.59
C ARG A 110 -17.02 -18.56 -22.85
N GLY A 111 -18.17 -17.89 -22.91
CA GLY A 111 -19.50 -18.51 -22.89
C GLY A 111 -20.16 -18.85 -24.22
N ASP A 112 -19.71 -18.34 -25.37
CA ASP A 112 -20.35 -18.58 -26.68
C ASP A 112 -19.63 -19.65 -27.51
N GLY A 113 -19.40 -20.81 -26.91
CA GLY A 113 -18.57 -21.87 -27.50
C GLY A 113 -19.20 -23.24 -27.71
N GLU A 114 -20.31 -23.62 -27.06
CA GLU A 114 -20.87 -24.98 -27.22
C GLU A 114 -22.40 -25.01 -27.07
N ALA A 115 -23.12 -24.65 -28.14
CA ALA A 115 -24.50 -25.08 -28.35
C ALA A 115 -24.83 -25.14 -29.85
N GLU A 116 -24.51 -26.27 -30.49
CA GLU A 116 -25.21 -26.86 -31.67
C GLU A 116 -24.50 -28.19 -32.01
N GLY A 117 -25.11 -29.38 -32.05
CA GLY A 117 -26.51 -29.74 -31.93
C GLY A 117 -26.68 -31.25 -31.73
N SER A 118 -27.90 -31.62 -31.33
CA SER A 118 -28.37 -33.00 -31.18
C SER A 118 -28.70 -33.67 -32.52
N GLU A 119 -28.67 -35.01 -32.51
CA GLU A 119 -29.51 -35.94 -33.27
C GLU A 119 -29.72 -35.71 -34.78
N ALA A 120 -29.06 -36.55 -35.60
CA ALA A 120 -29.67 -37.42 -36.63
C ALA A 120 -28.60 -38.33 -37.27
#